data_AF-A0A1Q7VDI6-F1
#
_entry.id   AF-A0A1Q7VDI6-F1
#
_cell.length_a   1.000
_cell.length_b   1.000
_cell.length_c   1.000
_cell.angle_alpha   90.00
_cell.angle_beta   90.00
_cell.angle_gamma   90.00
#
_symmetry.space_group_name_H-M   'P 1'
#
loop_
_entity.id
_entity.type
_entity.pdbx_description
1 polymer ?
#
loop_
_entity_poly.entity_id
_entity_poly.type
_entity_poly.pdbx_seq_one_letter_code
_entity_poly.pdbx_strand_id
1 'polypeptide(L)'
;MRATGTSLGAVCGLLALLVFTTSGVAQSLADLQARFDRETSGVQKAKLMTRLGETQLEEARRAGRAGEYDSLGLTLEKYRDNVRAAVDALKKQHPDAEKQSNGYRQLEMHLRKGIREVDETILVSPEGYKPPLQIVRQDLIGMDDELLKSLFPRRPVEKHGAAPPAEKPAPTPPEKQP
;
A
#
# COMPACT_ATOMS: atom_id res chain seq x y z
N MET A 1 -43.49 -40.37 64.64
CA MET A 1 -43.28 -39.36 63.59
C MET A 1 -42.27 -38.33 64.08
N ARG A 2 -41.47 -37.80 63.14
CA ARG A 2 -40.45 -36.74 63.23
C ARG A 2 -39.01 -37.20 63.41
N ALA A 3 -38.36 -37.22 62.26
CA ALA A 3 -36.95 -37.41 62.00
C ALA A 3 -36.16 -36.13 62.31
N THR A 4 -34.96 -36.31 62.85
CA THR A 4 -33.86 -35.36 62.85
C THR A 4 -32.82 -35.85 61.83
N GLY A 5 -32.28 -34.93 61.04
CA GLY A 5 -31.22 -35.22 60.08
C GLY A 5 -30.72 -33.93 59.46
N THR A 6 -29.51 -33.56 59.84
CA THR A 6 -28.76 -32.34 59.50
C THR A 6 -28.03 -32.46 58.15
N SER A 7 -27.59 -31.30 57.65
CA SER A 7 -26.41 -31.07 56.77
C SER A 7 -26.59 -31.14 55.24
N LEU A 8 -26.07 -30.09 54.59
CA LEU A 8 -25.44 -29.94 53.24
C LEU A 8 -25.89 -28.58 52.67
N GLY A 9 -25.05 -27.67 52.21
CA GLY A 9 -23.63 -27.69 51.89
C GLY A 9 -23.38 -26.41 51.08
N ALA A 10 -22.36 -25.64 51.47
CA ALA A 10 -21.93 -24.46 50.73
C ALA A 10 -21.41 -24.90 49.35
N VAL A 11 -21.93 -24.30 48.27
CA VAL A 11 -21.37 -24.46 46.93
C VAL A 11 -20.88 -23.10 46.46
N CYS A 12 -19.56 -22.97 46.44
CA CYS A 12 -18.81 -21.86 45.88
C CYS A 12 -19.22 -21.63 44.43
N GLY A 13 -19.72 -20.42 44.13
CA GLY A 13 -19.89 -19.95 42.76
C GLY A 13 -18.53 -19.69 42.11
N LEU A 14 -18.07 -20.64 41.29
CA LEU A 14 -16.90 -20.45 40.43
C LEU A 14 -17.31 -19.56 39.25
N LEU A 15 -17.05 -18.26 39.38
CA LEU A 15 -17.16 -17.28 38.31
C LEU A 15 -16.07 -17.59 37.28
N ALA A 16 -16.44 -18.30 36.21
CA ALA A 16 -15.57 -18.55 35.08
C ALA A 16 -15.30 -17.22 34.36
N LEU A 17 -14.13 -16.64 34.63
CA LEU A 17 -13.58 -15.52 33.91
C LEU A 17 -13.30 -15.99 32.46
N LEU A 18 -14.21 -15.67 31.54
CA LEU A 18 -13.97 -15.80 30.10
C LEU A 18 -12.86 -14.80 29.72
N VAL A 19 -11.61 -15.27 29.82
CA VAL A 19 -10.46 -14.58 29.24
C VAL A 19 -10.64 -14.64 27.72
N PHE A 20 -11.17 -13.56 27.14
CA PHE A 20 -11.05 -13.31 25.71
C PHE A 20 -9.58 -13.04 25.40
N THR A 21 -8.78 -14.10 25.26
CA THR A 21 -7.50 -14.00 24.57
C THR A 21 -7.82 -13.73 23.11
N THR A 22 -7.79 -12.46 22.71
CA THR A 22 -7.68 -12.10 21.30
C THR A 22 -6.29 -12.51 20.84
N SER A 23 -6.13 -13.80 20.57
CA SER A 23 -5.02 -14.28 19.75
C SER A 23 -5.13 -13.53 18.44
N GLY A 24 -4.23 -12.57 18.22
CA GLY A 24 -4.11 -11.86 16.95
C GLY A 24 -3.73 -12.87 15.89
N VAL A 25 -4.73 -13.52 15.29
CA VAL A 25 -4.53 -14.39 14.12
C VAL A 25 -3.97 -13.49 13.03
N ALA A 26 -2.71 -13.74 12.65
CA ALA A 26 -2.12 -13.12 11.47
C ALA A 26 -3.08 -13.39 10.31
N GLN A 27 -3.65 -12.33 9.73
CA GLN A 27 -4.63 -12.47 8.65
C GLN A 27 -3.92 -13.03 7.43
N SER A 28 -4.48 -14.07 6.81
CA SER A 28 -3.91 -14.61 5.59
C SER A 28 -4.08 -13.63 4.44
N LEU A 29 -3.23 -13.75 3.40
CA LEU A 29 -3.37 -12.97 2.17
C LEU A 29 -4.77 -13.14 1.56
N ALA A 30 -5.31 -14.36 1.57
CA ALA A 30 -6.65 -14.68 1.08
C ALA A 30 -7.75 -13.96 1.88
N ASP A 31 -7.62 -13.90 3.21
CA ASP A 31 -8.59 -13.18 4.06
C ASP A 31 -8.57 -11.68 3.79
N LEU A 32 -7.38 -11.10 3.64
CA LEU A 32 -7.21 -9.67 3.31
C LEU A 32 -7.80 -9.35 1.94
N GLN A 33 -7.52 -10.18 0.93
CA GLN A 33 -8.09 -10.02 -0.40
C GLN A 33 -9.62 -10.13 -0.37
N ALA A 34 -10.17 -11.15 0.29
CA ALA A 34 -11.62 -11.34 0.36
C ALA A 34 -12.34 -10.20 1.08
N ARG A 35 -11.70 -9.55 2.06
CA ARG A 35 -12.22 -8.33 2.69
C ARG A 35 -12.11 -7.14 1.74
N PHE A 36 -11.01 -7.02 1.02
CA PHE A 36 -10.78 -5.94 0.06
C PHE A 36 -11.79 -5.95 -1.08
N ASP A 37 -12.11 -7.14 -1.59
CA ASP A 37 -13.08 -7.32 -2.67
C ASP A 37 -14.51 -6.95 -2.23
N ARG A 38 -14.87 -7.27 -0.98
CA ARG A 38 -16.18 -6.96 -0.39
C ARG A 38 -16.32 -5.54 0.16
N GLU A 39 -15.20 -4.86 0.41
CA GLU A 39 -15.22 -3.50 0.97
C GLU A 39 -15.78 -2.52 -0.06
N THR A 40 -16.79 -1.77 0.39
CA THR A 40 -17.52 -0.80 -0.43
C THR A 40 -17.10 0.63 -0.12
N SER A 41 -16.66 0.96 1.09
CA SER A 41 -16.20 2.31 1.42
C SER A 41 -14.83 2.58 0.82
N GLY A 42 -14.69 3.66 0.04
CA GLY A 42 -13.42 4.04 -0.59
C GLY A 42 -12.30 4.30 0.42
N VAL A 43 -12.61 4.97 1.53
CA VAL A 43 -11.63 5.23 2.61
C VAL A 43 -11.20 3.93 3.30
N GLN A 44 -12.14 3.03 3.63
CA GLN A 44 -11.77 1.76 4.25
C GLN A 44 -11.04 0.85 3.26
N LYS A 45 -11.40 0.87 1.98
CA LYS A 45 -10.72 0.13 0.93
C LYS A 45 -9.28 0.60 0.76
N ALA A 46 -9.03 1.91 0.76
CA ALA A 46 -7.68 2.47 0.75
C ALA A 46 -6.87 2.07 1.99
N LYS A 47 -7.50 2.07 3.17
CA LYS A 47 -6.85 1.61 4.40
C LYS A 47 -6.51 0.11 4.38
N LEU A 48 -7.43 -0.70 3.87
CA LEU A 48 -7.23 -2.14 3.74
C LEU A 48 -6.16 -2.45 2.68
N MET A 49 -6.10 -1.65 1.60
CA MET A 49 -5.05 -1.74 0.58
C MET A 49 -3.65 -1.63 1.20
N THR A 50 -3.44 -0.77 2.20
CA THR A 50 -2.12 -0.66 2.86
C THR A 50 -1.68 -2.01 3.43
N ARG A 51 -2.57 -2.74 4.11
CA ARG A 51 -2.25 -4.03 4.74
C ARG A 51 -2.15 -5.14 3.70
N LEU A 52 -3.11 -5.22 2.79
CA LEU A 52 -3.11 -6.20 1.70
C LEU A 52 -1.85 -6.05 0.85
N GLY A 53 -1.52 -4.81 0.48
CA GLY A 53 -0.34 -4.49 -0.31
C GLY A 53 0.96 -4.85 0.39
N GLU A 54 1.09 -4.60 1.69
CA GLU A 54 2.27 -5.05 2.45
C GLU A 54 2.44 -6.57 2.43
N THR A 55 1.35 -7.33 2.58
CA THR A 55 1.38 -8.79 2.47
C THR A 55 1.72 -9.25 1.06
N GLN A 56 1.16 -8.63 0.01
CA GLN A 56 1.47 -8.95 -1.38
C GLN A 56 2.94 -8.67 -1.72
N LEU A 57 3.49 -7.54 -1.26
CA LEU A 57 4.89 -7.20 -1.48
C LEU A 57 5.83 -8.17 -0.75
N GLU A 58 5.48 -8.64 0.45
CA GLU A 58 6.27 -9.68 1.12
C GLU A 58 6.22 -11.02 0.39
N GLU A 59 5.05 -11.45 -0.09
CA GLU A 59 4.94 -12.68 -0.91
C GLU A 59 5.74 -12.56 -2.21
N ALA A 60 5.71 -11.39 -2.88
CA ALA A 60 6.52 -11.13 -4.06
C ALA A 60 8.03 -11.22 -3.75
N ARG A 61 8.49 -10.63 -2.63
CA ARG A 61 9.87 -10.77 -2.17
C ARG A 61 10.24 -12.22 -1.90
N ARG A 62 9.37 -12.98 -1.26
CA ARG A 62 9.58 -14.41 -0.98
C ARG A 62 9.72 -15.21 -2.27
N ALA A 63 8.82 -15.02 -3.23
CA ALA A 63 8.87 -15.67 -4.54
C ALA A 63 10.16 -15.31 -5.29
N GLY A 64 10.57 -14.04 -5.27
CA GLY A 64 11.83 -13.58 -5.87
C GLY A 64 13.06 -14.26 -5.28
N ARG A 65 13.13 -14.36 -3.94
CA ARG A 65 14.22 -15.10 -3.26
C ARG A 65 14.25 -16.59 -3.60
N ALA A 66 13.08 -17.19 -3.90
CA ALA A 66 12.95 -18.58 -4.30
C ALA A 66 13.21 -18.81 -5.81
N GLY A 67 13.39 -17.74 -6.60
CA GLY A 67 13.51 -17.82 -8.05
C GLY A 67 12.19 -18.13 -8.77
N GLU A 68 11.05 -17.99 -8.08
CA GLU A 68 9.70 -18.24 -8.59
C GLU A 68 9.16 -16.99 -9.30
N TYR A 69 9.81 -16.59 -10.39
CA TYR A 69 9.53 -15.31 -11.05
C TYR A 69 8.12 -15.20 -11.65
N ASP A 70 7.49 -16.31 -12.04
CA ASP A 70 6.08 -16.32 -12.46
C ASP A 70 5.14 -15.92 -11.31
N SER A 71 5.37 -16.49 -10.13
CA SER A 71 4.59 -16.20 -8.91
C SER A 71 4.80 -14.75 -8.46
N LEU A 72 6.05 -14.27 -8.52
CA LEU A 72 6.39 -12.88 -8.26
C LEU A 72 5.65 -11.94 -9.22
N GLY A 73 5.70 -12.22 -10.53
CA GLY A 73 5.03 -11.40 -11.55
C GLY A 73 3.54 -11.31 -11.30
N LEU A 74 2.87 -12.44 -11.12
CA LEU A 74 1.43 -12.51 -10.85
C LEU A 74 1.05 -11.77 -9.55
N THR A 75 1.88 -11.87 -8.51
CA THR A 75 1.64 -11.17 -7.24
C THR A 75 1.71 -9.64 -7.43
N LEU A 76 2.68 -9.15 -8.19
CA LEU A 76 2.87 -7.72 -8.44
C LEU A 76 1.82 -7.15 -9.42
N GLU A 77 1.37 -7.94 -10.40
CA GLU A 77 0.21 -7.59 -11.22
C GLU A 77 -1.06 -7.46 -10.38
N LYS A 78 -1.31 -8.42 -9.48
CA LYS A 78 -2.46 -8.36 -8.58
C LYS A 78 -2.36 -7.18 -7.61
N TYR A 79 -1.17 -6.86 -7.13
CA TYR A 79 -0.91 -5.66 -6.33
C TYR A 79 -1.32 -4.39 -7.09
N ARG A 80 -0.86 -4.22 -8.33
CA ARG A 80 -1.24 -3.09 -9.21
C ARG A 80 -2.76 -2.99 -9.36
N ASP A 81 -3.43 -4.10 -9.67
CA ASP A 81 -4.88 -4.11 -9.89
C ASP A 81 -5.65 -3.72 -8.62
N ASN A 82 -5.18 -4.17 -7.45
CA ASN A 82 -5.77 -3.80 -6.18
C ASN A 82 -5.54 -2.30 -5.86
N VAL A 83 -4.36 -1.74 -6.16
CA VAL A 83 -4.13 -0.29 -6.02
C VAL A 83 -5.11 0.48 -6.90
N ARG A 84 -5.28 0.08 -8.18
CA ARG A 84 -6.24 0.71 -9.10
C ARG A 84 -7.65 0.70 -8.53
N ALA A 85 -8.10 -0.45 -8.03
CA ALA A 85 -9.42 -0.57 -7.42
C ALA A 85 -9.61 0.34 -6.20
N ALA A 86 -8.55 0.58 -5.40
CA ALA A 86 -8.59 1.51 -4.27
C ALA A 86 -8.64 2.98 -4.73
N VAL A 87 -7.85 3.35 -5.75
CA VAL A 87 -7.87 4.70 -6.36
C VAL A 87 -9.26 5.00 -6.91
N ASP A 88 -9.84 4.09 -7.69
CA ASP A 88 -11.14 4.27 -8.32
C ASP A 88 -12.26 4.40 -7.28
N ALA A 89 -12.21 3.60 -6.21
CA ALA A 89 -13.17 3.69 -5.12
C ALA A 89 -13.11 5.03 -4.37
N LEU A 90 -11.90 5.55 -4.12
CA LEU A 90 -11.71 6.88 -3.53
C LEU A 90 -12.28 7.97 -4.44
N LYS A 91 -11.91 7.97 -5.73
CA LYS A 91 -12.38 8.98 -6.69
C LYS A 91 -13.88 8.98 -6.85
N LYS A 92 -14.50 7.80 -6.87
CA LYS A 92 -15.95 7.67 -7.02
C LYS A 92 -16.73 8.23 -5.82
N GLN A 93 -16.26 8.02 -4.60
CA GLN A 93 -17.00 8.36 -3.38
C GLN A 93 -16.59 9.69 -2.77
N HIS A 94 -15.34 10.08 -3.00
CA HIS A 94 -14.69 11.24 -2.42
C HIS A 94 -14.03 12.08 -3.51
N PRO A 95 -14.80 12.69 -4.44
CA PRO A 95 -14.24 13.39 -5.60
C PRO A 95 -13.44 14.65 -5.23
N ASP A 96 -13.72 15.28 -4.09
CA ASP A 96 -12.98 16.45 -3.59
C ASP A 96 -11.83 16.00 -2.67
N ALA A 97 -10.74 15.52 -3.28
CA ALA A 97 -9.57 15.00 -2.58
C ALA A 97 -8.81 16.08 -1.79
N GLU A 98 -8.92 17.36 -2.16
CA GLU A 98 -8.32 18.48 -1.42
C GLU A 98 -8.95 18.60 -0.03
N LYS A 99 -10.29 18.49 0.06
CA LYS A 99 -11.02 18.50 1.35
C LYS A 99 -11.07 17.14 2.04
N GLN A 100 -11.03 16.04 1.28
CA GLN A 100 -11.16 14.67 1.79
C GLN A 100 -9.86 13.87 1.64
N SER A 101 -8.74 14.48 2.04
CA SER A 101 -7.40 14.02 1.68
C SER A 101 -6.90 12.75 2.36
N ASN A 102 -7.52 12.32 3.47
CA ASN A 102 -6.93 11.27 4.32
C ASN A 102 -6.73 9.94 3.59
N GLY A 103 -7.76 9.43 2.92
CA GLY A 103 -7.66 8.17 2.16
C GLY A 103 -6.66 8.27 1.00
N TYR A 104 -6.67 9.41 0.30
CA TYR A 104 -5.75 9.69 -0.81
C TYR A 104 -4.28 9.75 -0.37
N ARG A 105 -3.96 10.50 0.69
CA ARG A 105 -2.58 10.60 1.21
C ARG A 105 -2.07 9.26 1.73
N GLN A 106 -2.94 8.51 2.43
CA GLN A 106 -2.55 7.18 2.91
C GLN A 106 -2.20 6.25 1.75
N LEU A 107 -3.01 6.26 0.69
CA LEU A 107 -2.76 5.43 -0.49
C LEU A 107 -1.52 5.89 -1.26
N GLU A 108 -1.30 7.19 -1.42
CA GLU A 108 -0.10 7.77 -2.07
C GLU A 108 1.18 7.35 -1.34
N MET A 109 1.24 7.49 -0.02
CA MET A 109 2.42 7.09 0.75
C MET A 109 2.74 5.59 0.59
N HIS A 110 1.70 4.75 0.60
CA HIS A 110 1.85 3.32 0.39
C HIS A 110 2.31 3.01 -1.04
N LEU A 111 1.73 3.68 -2.05
CA LEU A 111 2.06 3.49 -3.45
C LEU A 111 3.51 3.85 -3.76
N ARG A 112 4.02 4.95 -3.19
CA ARG A 112 5.45 5.30 -3.30
C ARG A 112 6.38 4.25 -2.72
N LYS A 113 5.97 3.54 -1.66
CA LYS A 113 6.72 2.38 -1.16
C LYS A 113 6.66 1.24 -2.17
N GLY A 114 5.47 0.91 -2.68
CA GLY A 114 5.29 -0.12 -3.71
C GLY A 114 6.12 0.11 -4.98
N ILE A 115 6.19 1.35 -5.48
CA ILE A 115 7.02 1.70 -6.65
C ILE A 115 8.50 1.39 -6.39
N ARG A 116 9.04 1.77 -5.21
CA ARG A 116 10.44 1.49 -4.86
C ARG A 116 10.72 -0.02 -4.79
N GLU A 117 9.80 -0.78 -4.22
CA GLU A 117 9.92 -2.24 -4.09
C GLU A 117 9.90 -2.92 -5.47
N VAL A 118 9.06 -2.45 -6.40
CA VAL A 118 9.05 -2.94 -7.78
C VAL A 118 10.34 -2.54 -8.50
N ASP A 119 10.87 -1.33 -8.28
CA ASP A 119 12.15 -0.87 -8.82
C ASP A 119 13.31 -1.78 -8.39
N GLU A 120 13.40 -2.09 -7.10
CA GLU A 120 14.39 -3.01 -6.54
C GLU A 120 14.23 -4.43 -7.12
N THR A 121 12.98 -4.87 -7.30
CA THR A 121 12.68 -6.18 -7.87
C THR A 121 13.11 -6.27 -9.34
N ILE A 122 12.88 -5.23 -10.14
CA ILE A 122 13.32 -5.16 -11.55
C ILE A 122 14.83 -5.27 -11.65
N LEU A 123 15.56 -4.61 -10.74
CA LEU A 123 17.03 -4.59 -10.74
C LEU A 123 17.62 -6.01 -10.61
N VAL A 124 17.01 -6.84 -9.77
CA VAL A 124 17.52 -8.19 -9.45
C VAL A 124 16.88 -9.31 -10.27
N SER A 125 15.84 -9.01 -11.06
CA SER A 125 15.14 -10.00 -11.88
C SER A 125 15.92 -10.37 -13.16
N PRO A 126 15.84 -11.62 -13.64
CA PRO A 126 16.41 -12.01 -14.94
C PRO A 126 15.77 -11.23 -16.09
N GLU A 127 16.52 -11.01 -17.18
CA GLU A 127 16.09 -10.17 -18.30
C GLU A 127 14.72 -10.52 -18.87
N GLY A 128 14.38 -11.81 -18.97
CA GLY A 128 13.08 -12.26 -19.47
C GLY A 128 11.89 -11.83 -18.62
N TYR A 129 12.10 -11.54 -17.33
CA TYR A 129 11.04 -11.16 -16.39
C TYR A 129 10.97 -9.64 -16.14
N LYS A 130 11.94 -8.85 -16.61
CA LYS A 130 11.92 -7.39 -16.43
C LYS A 130 10.77 -6.70 -17.18
N PRO A 131 10.46 -7.02 -18.46
CA PRO A 131 9.41 -6.33 -19.20
C PRO A 131 8.03 -6.32 -18.53
N PRO A 132 7.46 -7.44 -18.03
CA PRO A 132 6.17 -7.39 -17.34
C PRO A 132 6.21 -6.56 -16.05
N LEU A 133 7.33 -6.59 -15.32
CA LEU A 133 7.50 -5.78 -14.12
C LEU A 133 7.60 -4.27 -14.41
N GLN A 134 8.19 -3.90 -15.55
CA GLN A 134 8.22 -2.50 -16.00
C GLN A 134 6.82 -1.97 -16.32
N ILE A 135 5.92 -2.80 -16.84
CA ILE A 135 4.51 -2.43 -17.06
C ILE A 135 3.85 -2.15 -15.71
N VAL A 136 3.99 -3.06 -14.75
CA VAL A 136 3.49 -2.88 -13.37
C VAL A 136 4.00 -1.57 -12.79
N ARG A 137 5.31 -1.32 -12.86
CA ARG A 137 5.92 -0.08 -12.39
C ARG A 137 5.31 1.17 -13.02
N GLN A 138 5.15 1.17 -14.34
CA GLN A 138 4.63 2.32 -15.08
C GLN A 138 3.17 2.62 -14.70
N ASP A 139 2.37 1.58 -14.50
CA ASP A 139 0.97 1.71 -14.05
C ASP A 139 0.89 2.27 -12.63
N LEU A 140 1.77 1.81 -11.71
CA LEU A 140 1.86 2.33 -10.34
C LEU A 140 2.25 3.81 -10.33
N ILE A 141 3.24 4.22 -11.14
CA ILE A 141 3.64 5.63 -11.28
C ILE A 141 2.48 6.48 -11.80
N GLY A 142 1.75 5.98 -12.81
CA GLY A 142 0.58 6.67 -13.33
C GLY A 142 -0.51 6.91 -12.27
N MET A 143 -0.71 5.94 -11.37
CA MET A 143 -1.63 6.07 -10.24
C MET A 143 -1.12 7.04 -9.17
N ASP A 144 0.19 7.09 -8.91
CA ASP A 144 0.80 8.04 -7.97
C ASP A 144 0.61 9.47 -8.45
N ASP A 145 0.89 9.72 -9.74
CA ASP A 145 0.64 11.01 -10.39
C ASP A 145 -0.83 11.42 -10.32
N GLU A 146 -1.74 10.47 -10.50
CA GLU A 146 -3.19 10.70 -10.42
C GLU A 146 -3.62 11.10 -9.01
N LEU A 147 -3.12 10.41 -7.98
CA LEU A 147 -3.37 10.74 -6.57
C LEU A 147 -2.81 12.13 -6.22
N LEU A 148 -1.59 12.44 -6.65
CA LEU A 148 -0.96 13.74 -6.41
C LEU A 148 -1.72 14.89 -7.09
N LYS A 149 -2.15 14.72 -8.34
CA LYS A 149 -2.98 15.70 -9.06
C LYS A 149 -4.32 15.93 -8.36
N SER A 150 -4.93 14.87 -7.83
CA SER A 150 -6.19 14.96 -7.09
C SER A 150 -6.00 15.70 -5.76
N LEU A 151 -4.93 15.41 -5.03
CA LEU A 151 -4.60 16.04 -3.74
C LEU A 151 -4.18 17.50 -3.87
N PHE A 152 -3.54 17.88 -4.98
CA PHE A 152 -2.94 19.19 -5.18
C PHE A 152 -3.27 19.77 -6.57
N PRO A 153 -4.56 20.06 -6.87
CA PRO A 153 -4.99 20.45 -8.22
C PRO A 153 -4.41 21.79 -8.69
N ARG A 154 -3.96 22.64 -7.76
CA ARG A 154 -3.38 23.97 -8.03
C ARG A 154 -1.86 23.98 -8.06
N ARG A 155 -1.18 22.83 -7.95
CA ARG A 155 0.28 22.80 -7.98
C ARG A 155 0.76 23.16 -9.39
N PRO A 156 1.69 24.12 -9.55
CA PRO A 156 2.34 24.34 -10.83
C PRO A 156 2.98 23.04 -11.29
N VAL A 157 2.69 22.60 -12.51
CA VAL A 157 3.33 21.40 -13.06
C VAL A 157 4.79 21.75 -13.29
N GLU A 158 5.68 21.34 -12.39
CA GLU A 158 7.11 21.32 -12.68
C GLU A 158 7.31 20.31 -13.81
N LYS A 159 7.49 20.81 -15.03
CA LYS A 159 7.99 20.00 -16.14
C LYS A 159 9.37 19.49 -15.73
N HIS A 160 9.43 18.26 -15.21
CA HIS A 160 10.67 17.49 -15.17
C HIS A 160 11.19 17.39 -16.61
N GLY A 161 12.11 18.28 -16.96
CA GLY A 161 12.53 18.55 -18.34
C GLY A 161 12.90 20.01 -18.63
N ALA A 162 12.60 20.95 -17.73
CA ALA A 162 13.23 22.26 -17.81
C ALA A 162 14.72 22.09 -17.45
N ALA A 163 15.57 22.10 -18.47
CA ALA A 163 17.01 22.26 -18.31
C ALA A 163 17.30 23.41 -17.33
N PRO A 164 18.34 23.31 -16.49
CA PRO A 164 18.70 24.40 -15.59
C PRO A 164 18.80 25.71 -16.39
N PRO A 165 18.29 26.84 -15.85
CA PRO A 165 18.40 28.12 -16.52
C PRO A 165 19.86 28.35 -16.89
N ALA A 166 20.14 28.58 -18.17
CA ALA A 166 21.48 28.84 -18.66
C ALA A 166 22.13 29.90 -17.77
N GLU A 167 23.19 29.48 -17.07
CA GLU A 167 24.04 30.33 -16.26
C GLU A 167 24.53 31.47 -17.16
N LYS A 168 24.20 32.72 -16.80
CA LYS A 168 24.67 33.89 -17.56
C LYS A 168 26.20 33.81 -17.67
N PRO A 169 26.78 34.00 -18.86
CA PRO A 169 28.23 33.93 -19.00
C PRO A 169 28.88 34.99 -18.11
N ALA A 170 29.84 34.55 -17.29
CA ALA A 170 30.67 35.43 -16.48
C ALA A 170 31.41 36.43 -17.39
N PRO A 171 31.63 37.68 -16.94
CA PRO A 171 32.38 38.66 -17.72
C PRO A 171 33.84 38.20 -17.87
N THR A 172 34.30 38.14 -19.12
CA THR A 172 35.68 37.80 -19.50
C THR A 172 36.65 38.82 -18.88
N PRO A 173 37.76 38.38 -18.24
CA PRO A 173 38.81 39.29 -17.79
C PRO A 173 39.50 39.94 -19.00
N PRO A 174 39.88 41.23 -18.95
CA PRO A 174 40.56 41.89 -20.06
C PRO A 174 41.94 41.27 -20.31
N GLU A 175 42.13 40.86 -21.55
CA GLU A 175 43.37 40.39 -22.15
C GLU A 175 44.45 41.47 -22.04
N LYS A 176 45.55 41.17 -21.32
CA LYS A 176 46.76 42.00 -21.41
C LYS A 176 47.47 41.64 -22.71
N GLN A 177 47.38 42.54 -23.68
CA GLN A 177 48.24 42.55 -24.88
C GLN A 177 49.70 42.92 -24.52
N PRO A 178 50.68 42.48 -25.33
CA PRO A 178 52.09 42.32 -24.95
C PRO A 178 52.84 43.61 -24.62
#